data_AF-A0A1A8QM62-F1
#
_entry.id   AF-A0A1A8QM62-F1
#
_cell.length_a   1.000
_cell.length_b   1.000
_cell.length_c   1.000
_cell.angle_alpha   90.00
_cell.angle_beta   90.00
_cell.angle_gamma   90.00
#
_symmetry.space_group_name_H-M   'P 1'
#
loop_
_entity.id
_entity.type
_entity.pdbx_description
1 polymer ?
#
loop_
_entity_poly.entity_id
_entity_poly.type
_entity_poly.pdbx_seq_one_letter_code
_entity_poly.pdbx_strand_id
1 'polypeptide(L)' 'GTPRIVSSFSERVVNPGEPFSLMCAAKGAPPPSITWTLDDEPVVRDSTYKTSQYTLSDGLTVSHVNVSSPLIRDGGVYRC' A
#
# COMPACT_ATOMS: atom_id res chain seq x y z
N GLY A 1 -1.89 -22.48 1.16
CA GLY A 1 -0.44 -22.22 1.05
C GLY A 1 -0.11 -20.85 1.61
N THR A 2 1.11 -20.67 2.13
CA THR A 2 1.58 -19.43 2.77
C THR A 2 1.48 -18.23 1.81
N PRO A 3 1.05 -17.05 2.29
CA PRO A 3 1.04 -15.83 1.49
C PRO A 3 2.43 -15.49 0.93
N ARG A 4 2.46 -15.00 -0.30
CA ARG A 4 3.68 -14.43 -0.92
C ARG A 4 3.36 -13.13 -1.62
N ILE A 5 4.24 -12.14 -1.47
CA ILE A 5 4.20 -10.94 -2.30
C ILE A 5 4.54 -11.35 -3.74
N VAL A 6 3.69 -10.99 -4.68
CA VAL A 6 3.89 -11.23 -6.11
C VAL A 6 4.26 -9.97 -6.87
N SER A 7 3.91 -8.80 -6.35
CA SER A 7 4.30 -7.50 -6.89
C SER A 7 4.21 -6.43 -5.81
N SER A 8 5.14 -5.47 -5.85
CA SER A 8 5.17 -4.31 -4.96
C SER A 8 5.55 -3.07 -5.76
N PHE A 9 5.29 -1.91 -5.18
CA PHE A 9 5.73 -0.62 -5.70
C PHE A 9 7.27 -0.52 -5.72
N SER A 10 7.77 0.42 -6.51
CA SER A 10 9.18 0.81 -6.55
C SER A 10 9.40 2.10 -5.77
N GLU A 11 10.65 2.34 -5.37
CA GLU A 11 11.05 3.63 -4.77
C GLU A 11 10.73 4.79 -5.71
N ARG A 12 10.25 5.90 -5.14
CA ARG A 12 9.98 7.13 -5.87
C ARG A 12 10.22 8.34 -4.98
N VAL A 13 10.72 9.41 -5.58
CA VAL A 13 10.78 10.75 -4.99
C VAL A 13 9.62 11.58 -5.55
N VAL A 14 8.88 12.26 -4.67
CA VAL A 14 7.75 13.12 -5.00
C VAL A 14 7.92 14.48 -4.33
N ASN A 15 7.37 15.52 -4.96
CA ASN A 15 7.35 16.85 -4.35
C ASN A 15 6.19 16.96 -3.35
N PRO A 16 6.30 17.79 -2.29
CA PRO A 16 5.16 18.11 -1.44
C PRO A 16 3.97 18.64 -2.26
N GLY A 17 2.77 18.15 -1.96
CA GLY A 17 1.54 18.46 -2.68
C GLY A 17 1.33 17.65 -3.97
N GLU A 18 2.32 16.89 -4.44
CA GLU A 18 2.19 16.01 -5.61
C GLU A 18 1.58 14.66 -5.20
N PRO A 19 0.33 14.34 -5.59
CA PRO A 19 -0.30 13.09 -5.18
C PRO A 19 0.42 11.86 -5.76
N PHE A 20 0.42 10.77 -5.00
CA PHE A 20 0.98 9.49 -5.45
C PHE A 20 0.18 8.29 -4.95
N SER A 21 0.44 7.14 -5.56
CA SER A 21 -0.19 5.86 -5.23
C SER A 21 0.85 4.76 -5.17
N LEU A 22 0.74 3.87 -4.18
CA LEU A 22 1.55 2.67 -4.06
C LEU A 22 0.64 1.44 -4.19
N MET A 23 1.11 0.42 -4.91
CA MET A 23 0.39 -0.83 -5.14
C MET A 23 1.18 -1.99 -4.55
N CYS A 24 0.48 -2.92 -3.92
CA CYS A 24 1.03 -4.19 -3.45
C CYS A 24 0.08 -5.33 -3.78
N ALA A 25 0.62 -6.47 -4.21
CA ALA A 25 -0.15 -7.65 -4.55
C ALA A 25 0.47 -8.88 -3.89
N ALA A 26 -0.38 -9.67 -3.24
CA ALA A 26 0.00 -10.89 -2.54
C ALA A 26 -0.94 -12.03 -2.91
N LYS A 27 -0.42 -13.24 -3.07
CA LYS A 27 -1.20 -14.43 -3.40
C LYS A 27 -1.12 -15.46 -2.28
N GLY A 28 -2.25 -16.07 -1.95
CA GLY A 28 -2.33 -17.07 -0.88
C GLY A 28 -3.61 -17.91 -0.95
N ALA A 29 -3.64 -18.99 -0.18
CA ALA A 29 -4.83 -19.79 0.03
C ALA A 29 -4.88 -20.21 1.52
N PRO A 30 -5.71 -19.57 2.38
CA PRO A 30 -6.72 -18.56 2.04
C PRO A 30 -6.10 -17.23 1.51
N PRO A 31 -6.89 -16.39 0.81
CA PRO A 31 -6.40 -15.11 0.30
C PRO A 31 -5.87 -14.23 1.44
N PRO A 32 -4.71 -13.56 1.24
CA PRO A 32 -4.12 -12.73 2.29
C PRO A 32 -4.88 -11.42 2.50
N SER A 33 -4.64 -10.78 3.66
CA SER A 33 -4.99 -9.39 3.89
C SER A 33 -3.72 -8.55 3.84
N ILE A 34 -3.74 -7.38 3.18
CA ILE A 34 -2.56 -6.52 3.04
C ILE A 34 -2.75 -5.27 3.90
N THR A 35 -1.81 -5.04 4.81
CA THR A 35 -1.76 -3.83 5.65
C THR A 35 -0.59 -2.95 5.24
N TRP A 36 -0.72 -1.65 5.47
CA TRP A 36 0.30 -0.67 5.09
C TRP A 36 0.90 -0.02 6.33
N THR A 37 2.21 0.19 6.32
CA THR A 37 2.92 0.99 7.32
C THR A 37 3.76 2.09 6.68
N LEU A 38 3.94 3.20 7.39
CA LEU A 38 4.91 4.26 7.12
C LEU A 38 5.84 4.34 8.33
N ASP A 39 7.14 4.12 8.12
CA ASP A 39 8.15 4.12 9.19
C ASP A 39 7.76 3.20 10.37
N ASP A 40 7.28 2.00 10.02
CA ASP A 40 6.80 0.95 10.94
C ASP A 40 5.53 1.30 11.74
N GLU A 41 4.92 2.46 11.49
CA GLU A 41 3.60 2.81 12.02
C GLU A 41 2.48 2.50 11.02
N PRO A 42 1.31 1.99 11.46
CA PRO A 42 0.18 1.70 10.57
C PRO A 42 -0.33 2.95 9.85
N VAL A 43 -0.53 2.85 8.53
CA VAL A 43 -1.19 3.91 7.77
C VAL A 43 -2.67 3.95 8.13
N VAL A 44 -3.08 5.01 8.84
CA VAL A 44 -4.47 5.26 9.23
C VAL A 44 -5.20 5.96 8.09
N ARG A 45 -6.39 5.46 7.73
CA ARG A 45 -7.24 6.09 6.70
C ARG A 45 -7.74 7.46 7.19
N ASP A 46 -7.50 8.50 6.39
CA ASP A 46 -7.98 9.86 6.64
C ASP A 46 -8.16 10.64 5.32
N SER A 47 -8.11 11.98 5.37
CA SER A 47 -8.18 12.81 4.16
C SER A 47 -6.92 12.71 3.29
N THR A 48 -5.77 12.44 3.90
CA THR A 48 -4.45 12.32 3.24
C THR A 48 -4.28 10.92 2.67
N TYR A 49 -4.53 9.89 3.48
CA TYR A 49 -4.31 8.48 3.16
C TYR A 49 -5.61 7.74 2.86
N LYS A 50 -5.75 7.23 1.63
CA LYS A 50 -6.86 6.36 1.23
C LYS A 50 -6.33 5.00 0.85
N THR A 51 -6.69 3.96 1.60
CA THR A 51 -6.34 2.57 1.27
C THR A 51 -7.53 1.81 0.68
N SER A 52 -7.29 0.99 -0.34
CA SER A 52 -8.29 0.12 -0.96
C SER A 52 -7.69 -1.26 -1.20
N GLN A 53 -8.51 -2.32 -1.12
CA GLN A 53 -8.07 -3.70 -1.34
C GLN A 53 -9.19 -4.49 -2.02
N TYR A 54 -8.83 -5.37 -2.94
CA TYR A 54 -9.74 -6.35 -3.54
C TYR A 54 -9.03 -7.69 -3.72
N THR A 55 -9.82 -8.77 -3.74
CA THR A 55 -9.33 -10.14 -3.88
C THR A 55 -9.99 -10.79 -5.10
N LEU A 56 -9.18 -11.39 -5.95
CA LEU A 56 -9.60 -12.14 -7.12
C LEU A 56 -9.89 -13.61 -6.75
N SER A 57 -10.65 -14.30 -7.59
CA SER A 57 -11.05 -15.70 -7.38
C SER A 57 -9.88 -16.67 -7.33
N ASP A 58 -8.74 -16.32 -7.90
CA ASP A 58 -7.52 -17.14 -7.90
C ASP A 58 -6.69 -17.00 -6.62
N GLY A 59 -7.17 -16.25 -5.63
CA GLY A 59 -6.49 -15.99 -4.36
C GLY A 59 -5.46 -14.86 -4.40
N LEU A 60 -5.40 -14.09 -5.49
CA LEU A 60 -4.61 -12.86 -5.57
C LEU A 60 -5.36 -11.72 -4.88
N THR A 61 -4.71 -11.08 -3.92
CA THR A 61 -5.18 -9.86 -3.27
C THR A 61 -4.31 -8.69 -3.71
N VAL A 62 -4.94 -7.60 -4.15
CA VAL A 62 -4.27 -6.37 -4.55
C VAL A 62 -4.74 -5.25 -3.62
N SER A 63 -3.80 -4.47 -3.10
CA SER A 63 -4.03 -3.35 -2.20
C SER A 63 -3.31 -2.11 -2.72
N HIS A 64 -3.93 -0.96 -2.50
CA HIS A 64 -3.39 0.34 -2.85
C HIS A 64 -3.43 1.27 -1.65
N VAL A 65 -2.43 2.14 -1.51
CA VAL A 65 -2.51 3.36 -0.72
C VAL A 65 -2.35 4.56 -1.64
N ASN A 66 -3.30 5.50 -1.56
CA ASN A 66 -3.29 6.74 -2.31
C ASN A 66 -3.08 7.90 -1.34
N VAL A 67 -2.07 8.73 -1.62
CA VAL A 67 -1.71 9.90 -0.83
C VAL A 67 -2.03 11.15 -1.65
N SER A 68 -3.01 11.94 -1.21
CA SER A 68 -3.66 12.96 -2.04
C SER A 68 -2.98 14.34 -2.03
N SER A 69 -2.36 14.72 -0.90
CA SER A 69 -1.64 15.99 -0.74
C SER A 69 -0.50 15.79 0.27
N PRO A 70 0.58 15.08 -0.14
CA PRO A 70 1.65 14.73 0.78
C PRO A 70 2.43 15.95 1.24
N LEU A 71 2.82 15.94 2.51
CA LEU A 71 3.76 16.86 3.13
C LEU A 71 5.09 16.16 3.38
N ILE A 72 6.09 16.90 3.82
CA ILE A 72 7.43 16.35 4.12
C ILE A 72 7.36 15.18 5.12
N ARG A 73 6.44 15.26 6.09
CA ARG A 73 6.19 14.20 7.09
C ARG A 73 5.60 12.90 6.54
N ASP A 74 5.05 12.95 5.32
CA ASP A 74 4.48 11.78 4.65
C ASP A 74 5.54 11.07 3.80
N GLY A 75 6.77 11.58 3.76
CA GLY A 75 7.93 10.91 3.21
C GLY A 75 8.56 9.98 4.24
N GLY A 76 8.91 8.77 3.82
CA GLY A 76 9.49 7.75 4.70
C GLY A 76 9.46 6.38 4.04
N VAL A 77 9.63 5.33 4.85
CA VAL A 77 9.66 3.95 4.37
C VAL A 77 8.26 3.34 4.43
N TYR A 78 7.61 3.25 3.27
CA TYR A 78 6.36 2.54 3.12
C TYR A 78 6.61 1.03 3.06
N ARG A 79 5.74 0.24 3.71
CA ARG A 79 5.75 -1.24 3.60
C ARG A 79 4.35 -1.81 3.43
N CYS A 80 4.32 -2.91 2.69
CA CYS A 80 3.30 -3.94 2.61
C CYS A 80 4.02 -5.30 2.70
#